data_AF-A0A0A8ETP4-F1
#
_entry.id   AF-A0A0A8ETP4-F1
#
_cell.length_a   1.000
_cell.length_b   1.000
_cell.length_c   1.000
_cell.angle_alpha   90.00
_cell.angle_beta   90.00
_cell.angle_gamma   90.00
#
_symmetry.space_group_name_H-M   'P 1'
#
loop_
_entity.id
_entity.type
_entity.pdbx_description
1 polymer ?
#
loop_
_entity_poly.entity_id
_entity_poly.type
_entity_poly.pdbx_seq_one_letter_code
_entity_poly.pdbx_strand_id
1 'polypeptide(L)'
;MSRLQAEHLYKVFGRRPEDAVRTLQAGAGRDELRAEGTTAAVIDASIEVDEGQIFVVMGLSGSGKSTLLRMLNGLLEPTSGTVRFDGQDLTSLSDKELRTVRSRKISMVFQHFALFPHRSVLENAAYGLEVQGVARAERERRATQALELAGLKGWEKSWPDELSGGMQQRVGLARALATDADLLLMDESFSALDPLIRRDMQDQLLELQKTLKKTIVFITHDLNEAMRLGDRIAVMRDGRIVQTGSAEDILVRPANDYVASFIQDVDRSRVLTAGAVMAEVGTVLGMTCQDGTKLGTAAEFRAAAPATVGTETPLVELFSACSASDIPVAVTDERGELAGAVTAERLLAVLGEPGRPAAQAAAVPSPSGPASADEAEGTVAADA
;
A
#
# COMPACT_ATOMS: atom_id res chain seq x y z
N MET A 1 19.53 -3.88 -3.02
CA MET A 1 19.98 -3.07 -1.86
C MET A 1 18.99 -1.93 -1.71
N SER A 2 18.54 -1.66 -0.50
CA SER A 2 17.50 -0.65 -0.28
C SER A 2 18.03 0.76 -0.53
N ARG A 3 17.23 1.55 -1.25
CA ARG A 3 17.57 2.91 -1.67
C ARG A 3 17.30 3.93 -0.57
N LEU A 4 16.21 3.75 0.17
CA LEU A 4 15.86 4.54 1.35
C LEU A 4 15.71 3.60 2.54
N GLN A 5 16.35 3.95 3.65
CA GLN A 5 16.28 3.22 4.91
C GLN A 5 16.00 4.20 6.04
N ALA A 6 15.13 3.80 6.94
CA ALA A 6 14.92 4.49 8.21
C ALA A 6 14.98 3.46 9.33
N GLU A 7 15.74 3.77 10.37
CA GLU A 7 16.00 2.86 11.48
C GLU A 7 15.59 3.52 12.78
N HIS A 8 14.70 2.86 13.52
CA HIS A 8 14.27 3.22 14.86
C HIS A 8 13.89 4.70 15.00
N LEU A 9 13.09 5.22 14.05
CA LEU A 9 12.70 6.62 14.07
C LEU A 9 11.71 6.92 15.20
N TYR A 10 12.03 7.94 15.98
CA TYR A 10 11.12 8.55 16.94
C TYR A 10 10.94 10.02 16.61
N LYS A 11 9.69 10.50 16.70
CA LYS A 11 9.40 11.92 16.78
C LYS A 11 8.48 12.20 17.94
N VAL A 12 9.00 12.94 18.92
CA VAL A 12 8.25 13.40 20.08
C VAL A 12 8.21 14.93 20.10
N PHE A 13 7.01 15.47 20.31
CA PHE A 13 6.77 16.88 20.55
C PHE A 13 6.48 17.10 22.03
N GLY A 14 7.11 18.10 22.65
CA GLY A 14 6.93 18.38 24.08
C GLY A 14 8.15 19.06 24.67
N ARG A 15 8.15 19.23 26.00
CA ARG A 15 9.23 19.93 26.72
C ARG A 15 10.53 19.11 26.82
N ARG A 16 10.44 17.79 26.91
CA ARG A 16 11.58 16.87 27.13
C ARG A 16 11.48 15.66 26.21
N PRO A 17 11.66 15.85 24.89
CA PRO A 17 11.40 14.80 23.90
C PRO A 17 12.38 13.62 24.03
N GLU A 18 13.64 13.84 24.43
CA GLU A 18 14.64 12.79 24.62
C GLU A 18 14.32 11.90 25.83
N ASP A 19 13.85 12.48 26.94
CA ASP A 19 13.38 11.73 28.12
C ASP A 19 12.20 10.83 27.73
N ALA A 20 11.26 11.39 26.96
CA ALA A 20 10.08 10.66 26.49
C ALA A 20 10.44 9.51 25.54
N VAL A 21 11.48 9.64 24.70
CA VAL A 21 12.00 8.52 23.90
C VAL A 21 12.51 7.40 24.80
N ARG A 22 13.27 7.71 25.86
CA ARG A 22 13.76 6.69 26.81
C ARG A 22 12.59 5.99 27.53
N THR A 23 11.56 6.73 27.90
CA THR A 23 10.33 6.18 28.50
C THR A 23 9.60 5.25 27.53
N LEU A 24 9.48 5.61 26.25
CA LEU A 24 8.89 4.75 25.21
C LEU A 24 9.73 3.48 24.96
N GLN A 25 11.05 3.60 24.96
CA GLN A 25 11.97 2.46 24.83
C GLN A 25 11.87 1.51 26.03
N ALA A 26 11.54 2.02 27.21
CA ALA A 26 11.27 1.24 28.41
C ALA A 26 9.88 0.54 28.40
N GLY A 27 9.07 0.73 27.35
CA GLY A 27 7.79 0.05 27.16
C GLY A 27 6.56 0.86 27.53
N ALA A 28 6.69 2.15 27.87
CA ALA A 28 5.56 3.00 28.19
C ALA A 28 4.61 3.19 26.99
N GLY A 29 3.32 3.34 27.29
CA GLY A 29 2.29 3.65 26.30
C GLY A 29 2.39 5.09 25.78
N ARG A 30 1.92 5.32 24.55
CA ARG A 30 1.78 6.66 23.97
C ARG A 30 0.84 7.55 24.80
N ASP A 31 -0.23 6.97 25.34
CA ASP A 31 -1.26 7.71 26.07
C ASP A 31 -0.78 8.21 27.43
N GLU A 32 0.16 7.50 28.07
CA GLU A 32 0.80 7.93 29.32
C GLU A 32 1.56 9.26 29.11
N LEU A 33 2.36 9.34 28.04
CA LEU A 33 3.06 10.58 27.68
C LEU A 33 2.10 11.72 27.32
N ARG A 34 0.98 11.40 26.68
CA ARG A 34 -0.03 12.39 26.30
C ARG A 34 -0.67 13.06 27.51
N ALA A 35 -0.91 12.31 28.59
CA ALA A 35 -1.42 12.84 29.85
C ALA A 35 -0.47 13.89 30.47
N GLU A 36 0.83 13.76 30.20
CA GLU A 36 1.87 14.71 30.64
C GLU A 36 2.11 15.87 29.65
N GLY A 37 1.27 15.99 28.61
CA GLY A 37 1.38 17.02 27.58
C GLY A 37 2.46 16.76 26.52
N THR A 38 2.95 15.52 26.42
CA THR A 38 3.95 15.11 25.44
C THR A 38 3.30 14.27 24.34
N THR A 39 3.50 14.65 23.07
CA THR A 39 2.90 13.95 21.92
C THR A 39 3.96 13.18 21.16
N ALA A 40 3.96 11.86 21.29
CA ALA A 40 4.74 10.98 20.44
C ALA A 40 3.98 10.75 19.11
N ALA A 41 4.54 11.28 18.01
CA ALA A 41 3.94 11.24 16.68
C ALA A 41 4.46 10.07 15.83
N VAL A 42 5.72 9.70 16.01
CA VAL A 42 6.32 8.49 15.42
C VAL A 42 7.11 7.79 16.51
N ILE A 43 6.96 6.46 16.60
CA ILE A 43 7.51 5.65 17.68
C ILE A 43 8.10 4.39 17.07
N ASP A 44 9.42 4.27 17.14
CA ASP A 44 10.18 3.10 16.70
C ASP A 44 9.85 2.65 15.27
N ALA A 45 9.74 3.59 14.34
CA ALA A 45 9.41 3.28 12.96
C ALA A 45 10.69 2.94 12.17
N SER A 46 10.73 1.73 11.61
CA SER A 46 11.79 1.30 10.69
C SER A 46 11.18 0.92 9.34
N ILE A 47 11.75 1.42 8.24
CA ILE A 47 11.32 1.10 6.88
C ILE A 47 12.52 0.91 5.96
N GLU A 48 12.33 0.06 4.95
CA GLU A 48 13.29 -0.17 3.87
C GLU A 48 12.53 -0.12 2.55
N VAL A 49 13.02 0.71 1.64
CA VAL A 49 12.43 0.90 0.31
C VAL A 49 13.51 0.64 -0.74
N ASP A 50 13.24 -0.31 -1.61
CA ASP A 50 14.14 -0.70 -2.68
C ASP A 50 14.03 0.24 -3.89
N GLU A 51 15.06 0.23 -4.74
CA GLU A 51 15.06 1.06 -5.95
C GLU A 51 13.91 0.69 -6.89
N GLY A 52 13.19 1.72 -7.34
CA GLY A 52 12.04 1.55 -8.22
C GLY A 52 10.79 1.04 -7.51
N GLN A 53 10.83 0.81 -6.20
CA GLN A 53 9.67 0.35 -5.43
C GLN A 53 8.69 1.49 -5.15
N ILE A 54 7.39 1.20 -5.20
CA ILE A 54 6.33 1.99 -4.61
C ILE A 54 6.05 1.46 -3.21
N PHE A 55 6.53 2.18 -2.20
CA PHE A 55 6.30 1.88 -0.80
C PHE A 55 5.16 2.75 -0.26
N VAL A 56 4.07 2.11 0.14
CA VAL A 56 2.89 2.81 0.65
C VAL A 56 2.90 2.84 2.17
N VAL A 57 2.70 4.00 2.77
CA VAL A 57 2.43 4.15 4.21
C VAL A 57 0.96 4.50 4.38
N MET A 58 0.20 3.58 5.00
CA MET A 58 -1.22 3.73 5.22
C MET A 58 -1.59 3.83 6.71
N GLY A 59 -2.78 4.34 7.00
CA GLY A 59 -3.33 4.42 8.36
C GLY A 59 -4.25 5.61 8.55
N LEU A 60 -4.96 5.65 9.69
CA LEU A 60 -5.91 6.73 10.00
C LEU A 60 -5.23 8.11 10.09
N SER A 61 -6.04 9.15 10.02
CA SER A 61 -5.60 10.49 10.40
C SER A 61 -5.01 10.48 11.81
N GLY A 62 -3.90 11.19 12.01
CA GLY A 62 -3.21 11.26 13.30
C GLY A 62 -2.32 10.06 13.67
N SER A 63 -2.17 9.06 12.79
CA SER A 63 -1.30 7.90 13.04
C SER A 63 0.20 8.19 12.90
N GLY A 64 0.59 9.37 12.37
CA GLY A 64 1.99 9.79 12.25
C GLY A 64 2.58 9.76 10.84
N LYS A 65 1.81 9.36 9.82
CA LYS A 65 2.28 9.17 8.43
C LYS A 65 3.01 10.38 7.85
N SER A 66 2.35 11.55 7.80
CA SER A 66 2.96 12.77 7.25
C SER A 66 4.15 13.26 8.08
N THR A 67 4.19 12.95 9.38
CA THR A 67 5.36 13.22 10.23
C THR A 67 6.52 12.32 9.83
N LEU A 68 6.27 11.03 9.60
CA LEU A 68 7.27 10.08 9.08
C LEU A 68 7.83 10.57 7.74
N LEU A 69 6.98 10.92 6.77
CA LEU A 69 7.43 11.40 5.46
C LEU A 69 8.31 12.65 5.53
N ARG A 70 7.95 13.59 6.41
CA ARG A 70 8.76 14.80 6.64
C ARG A 70 10.12 14.46 7.26
N MET A 71 10.22 13.43 8.10
CA MET A 71 11.50 12.93 8.59
C MET A 71 12.31 12.26 7.49
N LEU A 72 11.69 11.45 6.64
CA LEU A 72 12.37 10.84 5.48
C LEU A 72 12.95 11.89 4.53
N ASN A 73 12.26 13.02 4.35
CA ASN A 73 12.75 14.14 3.55
C ASN A 73 13.80 15.01 4.28
N GLY A 74 13.99 14.87 5.60
CA GLY A 74 14.76 15.81 6.41
C GLY A 74 14.14 17.22 6.50
N LEU A 75 12.81 17.34 6.31
CA LEU A 75 12.07 18.57 6.66
C LEU A 75 11.81 18.68 8.15
N LEU A 76 11.77 17.54 8.83
CA LEU A 76 11.58 17.44 10.26
C LEU A 76 12.67 16.54 10.82
N GLU A 77 13.47 17.06 11.75
CA GLU A 77 14.51 16.26 12.39
C GLU A 77 13.87 15.20 13.31
N PRO A 78 14.31 13.93 13.24
CA PRO A 78 13.87 12.92 14.19
C PRO A 78 14.37 13.26 15.60
N THR A 79 13.60 12.90 16.62
CA THR A 79 14.07 12.96 18.02
C THR A 79 15.13 11.88 18.29
N SER A 80 15.02 10.73 17.62
CA SER A 80 15.98 9.62 17.67
C SER A 80 15.83 8.77 16.41
N GLY A 81 16.87 8.01 16.07
CA GLY A 81 16.93 7.16 14.88
C GLY A 81 17.62 7.84 13.70
N THR A 82 17.80 7.10 12.61
CA THR A 82 18.57 7.55 11.44
C THR A 82 17.80 7.33 10.14
N VAL A 83 18.03 8.22 9.17
CA VAL A 83 17.49 8.10 7.80
C VAL A 83 18.66 8.06 6.83
N ARG A 84 18.73 7.03 5.99
CA ARG A 84 19.74 6.87 4.94
C ARG A 84 19.09 6.88 3.57
N PHE A 85 19.69 7.58 2.62
CA PHE A 85 19.30 7.58 1.21
C PHE A 85 20.53 7.37 0.33
N ASP A 86 20.50 6.38 -0.56
CA ASP A 86 21.66 5.92 -1.35
C ASP A 86 22.90 5.66 -0.46
N GLY A 87 22.67 5.11 0.75
CA GLY A 87 23.70 4.84 1.76
C GLY A 87 24.18 6.07 2.56
N GLN A 88 23.81 7.28 2.16
CA GLN A 88 24.17 8.52 2.86
C GLN A 88 23.21 8.79 4.03
N ASP A 89 23.74 8.96 5.24
CA ASP A 89 22.94 9.34 6.42
C ASP A 89 22.51 10.80 6.35
N LEU A 90 21.23 11.02 6.07
CA LEU A 90 20.62 12.35 5.94
C LEU A 90 20.52 13.09 7.27
N THR A 91 20.46 12.37 8.41
CA THR A 91 20.33 12.96 9.75
C THR A 91 21.62 13.58 10.25
N SER A 92 22.76 13.16 9.68
CA SER A 92 24.09 13.68 10.01
C SER A 92 24.54 14.86 9.14
N LEU A 93 23.80 15.19 8.07
CA LEU A 93 24.19 16.22 7.11
C LEU A 93 24.01 17.63 7.67
N SER A 94 24.91 18.53 7.26
CA SER A 94 24.67 19.95 7.46
C SER A 94 23.46 20.42 6.63
N ASP A 95 22.82 21.50 7.07
CA ASP A 95 21.71 22.14 6.36
C ASP A 95 21.99 22.40 4.86
N LYS A 96 23.23 22.72 4.52
CA LYS A 96 23.65 23.01 3.14
C LYS A 96 23.71 21.73 2.30
N GLU A 97 24.25 20.65 2.86
CA GLU A 97 24.32 19.34 2.21
C GLU A 97 22.93 18.75 2.04
N LEU A 98 22.10 18.81 3.09
CA LEU A 98 20.72 18.34 3.04
C LEU A 98 19.87 19.11 2.01
N ARG A 99 20.06 20.44 1.88
CA ARG A 99 19.44 21.22 0.79
C ARG A 99 19.91 20.77 -0.60
N THR A 100 21.17 20.36 -0.74
CA THR A 100 21.72 19.89 -2.02
C THR A 100 21.16 18.52 -2.40
N VAL A 101 21.04 17.61 -1.43
CA VAL A 101 20.39 16.30 -1.64
C VAL A 101 18.93 16.52 -2.03
N ARG A 102 18.17 17.29 -1.26
CA ARG A 102 16.75 17.58 -1.57
C ARG A 102 16.56 18.26 -2.91
N SER A 103 17.41 19.21 -3.29
CA SER A 103 17.20 19.90 -4.56
C SER A 103 17.44 19.00 -5.77
N ARG A 104 18.26 17.95 -5.66
CA ARG A 104 18.71 17.13 -6.80
C ARG A 104 18.17 15.70 -6.83
N LYS A 105 17.83 15.13 -5.67
CA LYS A 105 17.61 13.69 -5.50
C LYS A 105 16.24 13.34 -4.93
N ILE A 106 15.62 14.24 -4.19
CA ILE A 106 14.35 13.98 -3.50
C ILE A 106 13.33 15.03 -3.89
N SER A 107 12.21 14.62 -4.47
CA SER A 107 11.08 15.51 -4.73
C SER A 107 9.91 15.17 -3.83
N MET A 108 9.14 16.19 -3.44
CA MET A 108 7.99 16.03 -2.56
C MET A 108 6.72 16.60 -3.20
N VAL A 109 5.63 15.84 -3.13
CA VAL A 109 4.27 16.25 -3.51
C VAL A 109 3.44 16.33 -2.24
N PHE A 110 2.99 17.54 -1.90
CA PHE A 110 2.20 17.81 -0.70
C PHE A 110 0.71 17.56 -0.92
N GLN A 111 -0.02 17.28 0.16
CA GLN A 111 -1.48 17.11 0.19
C GLN A 111 -2.21 18.34 -0.37
N HIS A 112 -1.80 19.53 0.04
CA HIS A 112 -2.20 20.78 -0.60
C HIS A 112 -1.05 21.22 -1.49
N PHE A 113 -1.30 21.35 -2.79
CA PHE A 113 -0.27 21.43 -3.83
C PHE A 113 0.74 22.58 -3.66
N ALA A 114 0.44 23.55 -2.78
CA ALA A 114 1.34 24.63 -2.40
C ALA A 114 1.97 25.26 -3.65
N LEU A 115 1.13 25.50 -4.66
CA LEU A 115 1.53 26.23 -5.86
C LEU A 115 1.75 27.68 -5.48
N PHE A 116 2.75 28.30 -6.08
CA PHE A 116 3.00 29.71 -5.92
C PHE A 116 1.95 30.48 -6.74
N PRO A 117 1.04 31.24 -6.10
CA PRO A 117 -0.07 31.90 -6.80
C PRO A 117 0.42 33.04 -7.69
N HIS A 118 1.61 33.57 -7.42
CA HIS A 118 2.26 34.64 -8.17
C HIS A 118 3.23 34.10 -9.24
N ARG A 119 3.11 32.82 -9.61
CA ARG A 119 3.86 32.21 -10.71
C ARG A 119 2.89 31.46 -11.63
N SER A 120 3.17 31.48 -12.93
CA SER A 120 2.46 30.66 -13.92
C SER A 120 2.66 29.15 -13.64
N VAL A 121 1.87 28.33 -14.32
CA VAL A 121 1.98 26.86 -14.30
C VAL A 121 3.39 26.40 -14.69
N LEU A 122 3.96 26.96 -15.77
CA LEU A 122 5.32 26.64 -16.22
C LEU A 122 6.37 27.02 -15.17
N GLU A 123 6.24 28.20 -14.56
CA GLU A 123 7.19 28.67 -13.54
C GLU A 123 7.08 27.87 -12.24
N ASN A 124 5.88 27.39 -11.89
CA ASN A 124 5.68 26.46 -10.79
C ASN A 124 6.41 25.14 -11.09
N ALA A 125 6.21 24.56 -12.27
CA ALA A 125 6.86 23.32 -12.66
C ALA A 125 8.39 23.46 -12.77
N ALA A 126 8.90 24.60 -13.23
CA ALA A 126 10.33 24.88 -13.39
C ALA A 126 11.05 25.28 -12.09
N TYR A 127 10.32 25.53 -10.99
CA TYR A 127 10.89 26.13 -9.77
C TYR A 127 12.05 25.32 -9.18
N GLY A 128 11.92 23.99 -9.11
CA GLY A 128 13.00 23.14 -8.58
C GLY A 128 14.30 23.26 -9.39
N LEU A 129 14.18 23.38 -10.71
CA LEU A 129 15.32 23.55 -11.62
C LEU A 129 15.94 24.95 -11.51
N GLU A 130 15.12 25.98 -11.26
CA GLU A 130 15.59 27.33 -10.93
C GLU A 130 16.46 27.32 -9.68
N VAL A 131 16.01 26.64 -8.61
CA VAL A 131 16.77 26.49 -7.36
C VAL A 131 18.08 25.70 -7.57
N GLN A 132 18.09 24.73 -8.47
CA GLN A 132 19.30 23.99 -8.86
C GLN A 132 20.29 24.85 -9.69
N GLY A 133 19.89 26.03 -10.19
CA GLY A 133 20.71 26.87 -11.05
C GLY A 133 20.72 26.46 -12.51
N VAL A 134 19.74 25.68 -12.97
CA VAL A 134 19.62 25.26 -14.38
C VAL A 134 19.27 26.47 -15.25
N ALA A 135 19.93 26.57 -16.41
CA ALA A 135 19.72 27.66 -17.36
C ALA A 135 18.24 27.76 -17.80
N ARG A 136 17.77 29.00 -18.01
CA ARG A 136 16.34 29.29 -18.26
C ARG A 136 15.72 28.46 -19.38
N ALA A 137 16.38 28.37 -20.52
CA ALA A 137 15.89 27.62 -21.67
C ALA A 137 15.72 26.12 -21.36
N GLU A 138 16.67 25.55 -20.64
CA GLU A 138 16.66 24.12 -20.29
C GLU A 138 15.61 23.81 -19.21
N ARG A 139 15.47 24.67 -18.20
CA ARG A 139 14.42 24.47 -17.17
C ARG A 139 13.02 24.60 -17.75
N GLU A 140 12.78 25.54 -18.66
CA GLU A 140 11.48 25.70 -19.33
C GLU A 140 11.19 24.48 -20.21
N ARG A 141 12.18 23.99 -20.97
CA ARG A 141 12.04 22.76 -21.77
C ARG A 141 11.64 21.55 -20.92
N ARG A 142 12.35 21.29 -19.83
CA ARG A 142 12.07 20.16 -18.92
C ARG A 142 10.72 20.31 -18.21
N ALA A 143 10.39 21.53 -17.77
CA ALA A 143 9.11 21.81 -17.14
C ALA A 143 7.93 21.60 -18.10
N THR A 144 8.05 22.02 -19.35
CA THR A 144 7.04 21.74 -20.39
C THR A 144 6.86 20.24 -20.62
N GLN A 145 7.96 19.48 -20.73
CA GLN A 145 7.88 18.02 -20.87
C GLN A 145 7.18 17.36 -19.67
N ALA A 146 7.47 17.80 -18.45
CA ALA A 146 6.80 17.30 -17.25
C ALA A 146 5.31 17.66 -17.21
N LEU A 147 4.94 18.86 -17.67
CA LEU A 147 3.54 19.27 -17.81
C LEU A 147 2.79 18.46 -18.87
N GLU A 148 3.43 18.14 -19.99
CA GLU A 148 2.85 17.26 -21.02
C GLU A 148 2.59 15.85 -20.46
N LEU A 149 3.57 15.28 -19.72
CA LEU A 149 3.41 13.99 -19.05
C LEU A 149 2.27 14.00 -18.01
N ALA A 150 2.09 15.11 -17.30
CA ALA A 150 0.98 15.31 -16.37
C ALA A 150 -0.35 15.68 -17.06
N GLY A 151 -0.40 15.72 -18.40
CA GLY A 151 -1.61 16.01 -19.16
C GLY A 151 -2.07 17.49 -19.09
N LEU A 152 -1.12 18.42 -18.94
CA LEU A 152 -1.35 19.87 -18.84
C LEU A 152 -0.80 20.65 -20.06
N LYS A 153 -0.66 19.97 -21.20
CA LYS A 153 -0.25 20.62 -22.44
C LYS A 153 -1.19 21.78 -22.80
N GLY A 154 -0.63 22.95 -23.09
CA GLY A 154 -1.38 24.16 -23.44
C GLY A 154 -1.76 25.05 -22.25
N TRP A 155 -1.52 24.60 -21.02
CA TRP A 155 -1.80 25.36 -19.79
C TRP A 155 -0.56 26.05 -19.20
N GLU A 156 0.57 26.02 -19.90
CA GLU A 156 1.87 26.46 -19.40
C GLU A 156 1.86 27.93 -18.92
N LYS A 157 1.07 28.77 -19.60
CA LYS A 157 0.95 30.21 -19.33
C LYS A 157 -0.16 30.57 -18.35
N SER A 158 -0.99 29.62 -17.96
CA SER A 158 -2.08 29.85 -17.02
C SER A 158 -1.56 30.07 -15.60
N TRP A 159 -2.42 30.64 -14.77
CA TRP A 159 -2.19 30.87 -13.35
C TRP A 159 -2.92 29.81 -12.50
N PRO A 160 -2.44 29.50 -11.28
CA PRO A 160 -3.04 28.46 -10.45
C PRO A 160 -4.54 28.64 -10.15
N ASP A 161 -5.02 29.87 -10.05
CA ASP A 161 -6.42 30.24 -9.82
C ASP A 161 -7.32 30.05 -11.06
N GLU A 162 -6.73 29.91 -12.25
CA GLU A 162 -7.44 29.57 -13.49
C GLU A 162 -7.62 28.06 -13.66
N LEU A 163 -7.04 27.25 -12.77
CA LEU A 163 -7.04 25.79 -12.84
C LEU A 163 -8.07 25.16 -11.89
N SER A 164 -8.65 24.04 -12.31
CA SER A 164 -9.40 23.16 -11.39
C SER A 164 -8.46 22.54 -10.34
N GLY A 165 -9.00 22.09 -9.21
CA GLY A 165 -8.19 21.46 -8.15
C GLY A 165 -7.37 20.26 -8.66
N GLY A 166 -7.94 19.43 -9.54
CA GLY A 166 -7.23 18.32 -10.17
C GLY A 166 -6.12 18.76 -11.14
N MET A 167 -6.28 19.90 -11.80
CA MET A 167 -5.22 20.47 -12.63
C MET A 167 -4.10 21.06 -11.77
N GLN A 168 -4.42 21.77 -10.69
CA GLN A 168 -3.41 22.26 -9.73
C GLN A 168 -2.56 21.11 -9.18
N GLN A 169 -3.18 19.96 -8.94
CA GLN A 169 -2.48 18.76 -8.54
C GLN A 169 -1.47 18.26 -9.58
N ARG A 170 -1.91 18.19 -10.84
CA ARG A 170 -1.06 17.80 -11.97
C ARG A 170 0.14 18.74 -12.12
N VAL A 171 -0.02 20.04 -11.78
CA VAL A 171 1.12 20.99 -11.73
C VAL A 171 2.09 20.62 -10.60
N GLY A 172 1.58 20.27 -9.41
CA GLY A 172 2.40 19.81 -8.29
C GLY A 172 3.21 18.55 -8.61
N LEU A 173 2.58 17.58 -9.31
CA LEU A 173 3.25 16.39 -9.81
C LEU A 173 4.29 16.74 -10.89
N ALA A 174 3.93 17.57 -11.88
CA ALA A 174 4.86 18.03 -12.91
C ALA A 174 6.08 18.74 -12.32
N ARG A 175 5.90 19.54 -11.26
CA ARG A 175 7.00 20.18 -10.52
C ARG A 175 7.96 19.18 -9.91
N ALA A 176 7.45 18.10 -9.33
CA ALA A 176 8.28 17.01 -8.81
C ALA A 176 9.03 16.29 -9.94
N LEU A 177 8.33 15.96 -11.03
CA LEU A 177 8.89 15.24 -12.19
C LEU A 177 9.94 16.06 -12.96
N ALA A 178 9.75 17.37 -13.09
CA ALA A 178 10.65 18.23 -13.83
C ALA A 178 12.09 18.18 -13.30
N THR A 179 12.27 17.98 -11.99
CA THR A 179 13.58 17.87 -11.34
C THR A 179 14.33 16.58 -11.66
N ASP A 180 13.65 15.57 -12.19
CA ASP A 180 14.17 14.21 -12.43
C ASP A 180 14.76 13.56 -11.17
N ALA A 181 14.18 13.87 -10.00
CA ALA A 181 14.58 13.30 -8.73
C ALA A 181 14.47 11.76 -8.72
N ASP A 182 15.30 11.12 -7.91
CA ASP A 182 15.40 9.67 -7.78
C ASP A 182 14.34 9.10 -6.82
N LEU A 183 13.98 9.88 -5.80
CA LEU A 183 12.98 9.57 -4.79
C LEU A 183 11.82 10.58 -4.86
N LEU A 184 10.60 10.08 -4.95
CA LEU A 184 9.37 10.86 -4.86
C LEU A 184 8.64 10.56 -3.55
N LEU A 185 8.43 11.59 -2.75
CA LEU A 185 7.70 11.53 -1.48
C LEU A 185 6.34 12.18 -1.66
N MET A 186 5.25 11.44 -1.47
CA MET A 186 3.90 11.89 -1.78
C MET A 186 3.01 11.80 -0.53
N ASP A 187 2.45 12.94 -0.08
CA ASP A 187 1.66 13.04 1.15
C ASP A 187 0.16 13.19 0.82
N GLU A 188 -0.61 12.09 0.89
CA GLU A 188 -2.06 12.05 0.60
C GLU A 188 -2.46 12.80 -0.67
N SER A 189 -1.61 12.75 -1.69
CA SER A 189 -1.71 13.66 -2.83
C SER A 189 -3.05 13.50 -3.54
N PHE A 190 -3.58 12.29 -3.68
CA PHE A 190 -4.81 12.03 -4.46
C PHE A 190 -6.13 12.14 -3.66
N SER A 191 -6.05 12.41 -2.36
CA SER A 191 -7.21 12.39 -1.46
C SER A 191 -8.30 13.43 -1.80
N ALA A 192 -7.90 14.60 -2.29
CA ALA A 192 -8.81 15.69 -2.63
C ALA A 192 -9.43 15.58 -4.03
N LEU A 193 -9.15 14.52 -4.78
CA LEU A 193 -9.60 14.35 -6.16
C LEU A 193 -10.91 13.59 -6.29
N ASP A 194 -11.70 13.98 -7.28
CA ASP A 194 -12.83 13.20 -7.79
C ASP A 194 -12.39 11.80 -8.24
N PRO A 195 -13.23 10.76 -8.13
CA PRO A 195 -12.84 9.37 -8.38
C PRO A 195 -12.23 9.10 -9.77
N LEU A 196 -12.74 9.75 -10.83
CA LEU A 196 -12.20 9.59 -12.20
C LEU A 196 -10.80 10.19 -12.32
N ILE A 197 -10.61 11.43 -11.87
CA ILE A 197 -9.32 12.11 -11.92
C ILE A 197 -8.31 11.38 -11.04
N ARG A 198 -8.72 10.91 -9.86
CA ARG A 198 -7.90 10.07 -8.97
C ARG A 198 -7.36 8.85 -9.71
N ARG A 199 -8.25 8.11 -10.38
CA ARG A 199 -7.87 6.91 -11.15
C ARG A 199 -6.87 7.23 -12.26
N ASP A 200 -7.12 8.29 -13.03
CA ASP A 200 -6.21 8.72 -14.09
C ASP A 200 -4.81 9.07 -13.54
N MET A 201 -4.74 9.75 -12.38
CA MET A 201 -3.48 10.09 -11.74
C MET A 201 -2.72 8.89 -11.19
N GLN A 202 -3.44 7.91 -10.65
CA GLN A 202 -2.85 6.64 -10.23
C GLN A 202 -2.27 5.89 -11.43
N ASP A 203 -2.99 5.83 -12.55
CA ASP A 203 -2.49 5.20 -13.79
C ASP A 203 -1.25 5.90 -14.33
N GLN A 204 -1.22 7.24 -14.30
CA GLN A 204 -0.03 8.00 -14.66
C GLN A 204 1.16 7.71 -13.73
N LEU A 205 0.93 7.59 -12.41
CA LEU A 205 2.00 7.28 -11.46
C LEU A 205 2.60 5.89 -11.72
N LEU A 206 1.76 4.89 -12.00
CA LEU A 206 2.20 3.55 -12.37
C LEU A 206 3.01 3.54 -13.67
N GLU A 207 2.56 4.26 -14.70
CA GLU A 207 3.29 4.38 -15.96
C GLU A 207 4.64 5.08 -15.78
N LEU A 208 4.68 6.13 -14.96
CA LEU A 208 5.92 6.84 -14.61
C LEU A 208 6.89 5.93 -13.86
N GLN A 209 6.43 5.16 -12.88
CA GLN A 209 7.27 4.20 -12.17
C GLN A 209 7.80 3.12 -13.14
N LYS A 210 6.96 2.62 -14.05
CA LYS A 210 7.35 1.59 -15.02
C LYS A 210 8.43 2.08 -15.99
N THR A 211 8.28 3.31 -16.48
CA THR A 211 9.17 3.92 -17.48
C THR A 211 10.45 4.48 -16.88
N LEU A 212 10.35 5.17 -15.73
CA LEU A 212 11.46 5.92 -15.15
C LEU A 212 12.13 5.23 -13.96
N LYS A 213 11.55 4.13 -13.46
CA LYS A 213 12.05 3.34 -12.31
C LYS A 213 12.35 4.20 -11.08
N LYS A 214 11.55 5.24 -10.87
CA LYS A 214 11.66 6.12 -9.70
C LYS A 214 11.20 5.38 -8.44
N THR A 215 11.88 5.67 -7.34
CA THR A 215 11.49 5.14 -6.02
C THR A 215 10.43 6.05 -5.44
N ILE A 216 9.31 5.51 -4.95
CA ILE A 216 8.17 6.30 -4.50
C ILE A 216 7.81 5.89 -3.08
N VAL A 217 7.72 6.86 -2.16
CA VAL A 217 7.05 6.69 -0.87
C VAL A 217 5.74 7.44 -0.91
N PHE A 218 4.64 6.70 -0.84
CA PHE A 218 3.30 7.22 -1.03
C PHE A 218 2.47 7.08 0.25
N ILE A 219 1.90 8.17 0.74
CA ILE A 219 1.02 8.15 1.90
C ILE A 219 -0.42 8.22 1.45
N THR A 220 -1.25 7.34 2.02
CA THR A 220 -2.69 7.40 1.85
C THR A 220 -3.43 6.92 3.10
N HIS A 221 -4.72 7.26 3.17
CA HIS A 221 -5.66 6.63 4.09
C HIS A 221 -6.65 5.70 3.35
N ASP A 222 -6.62 5.68 2.01
CA ASP A 222 -7.46 4.84 1.17
C ASP A 222 -6.77 3.51 0.90
N LEU A 223 -7.42 2.42 1.29
CA LEU A 223 -6.85 1.09 1.16
C LEU A 223 -6.88 0.57 -0.29
N ASN A 224 -7.89 0.92 -1.08
CA ASN A 224 -7.93 0.53 -2.49
C ASN A 224 -6.77 1.17 -3.25
N GLU A 225 -6.40 2.39 -2.87
CA GLU A 225 -5.24 3.07 -3.42
C GLU A 225 -3.93 2.41 -3.00
N ALA A 226 -3.80 2.03 -1.73
CA ALA A 226 -2.62 1.31 -1.24
C ALA A 226 -2.44 -0.03 -1.96
N MET A 227 -3.53 -0.79 -2.14
CA MET A 227 -3.52 -2.10 -2.81
C MET A 227 -3.25 -1.98 -4.31
N ARG A 228 -3.69 -0.89 -4.95
CA ARG A 228 -3.49 -0.68 -6.39
C ARG A 228 -2.08 -0.19 -6.72
N LEU A 229 -1.50 0.66 -5.89
CA LEU A 229 -0.22 1.32 -6.16
C LEU A 229 0.98 0.64 -5.50
N GLY A 230 0.80 0.05 -4.32
CA GLY A 230 1.91 -0.35 -3.47
C GLY A 230 2.47 -1.72 -3.80
N ASP A 231 3.77 -1.78 -4.07
CA ASP A 231 4.52 -3.03 -4.06
C ASP A 231 4.66 -3.57 -2.63
N ARG A 232 4.82 -2.65 -1.67
CA ARG A 232 4.94 -2.95 -0.25
C ARG A 232 4.22 -1.89 0.57
N ILE A 233 3.47 -2.33 1.56
CA ILE A 233 2.57 -1.50 2.36
C ILE A 233 3.01 -1.58 3.82
N ALA A 234 3.19 -0.42 4.46
CA ALA A 234 3.34 -0.28 5.89
C ALA A 234 2.06 0.30 6.50
N VAL A 235 1.43 -0.42 7.42
CA VAL A 235 0.27 0.04 8.17
C VAL A 235 0.74 0.73 9.45
N MET A 236 0.39 1.99 9.63
CA MET A 236 0.72 2.79 10.81
C MET A 236 -0.50 3.01 11.71
N ARG A 237 -0.32 2.79 13.01
CA ARG A 237 -1.27 3.10 14.07
C ARG A 237 -0.53 3.72 15.24
N ASP A 238 -1.08 4.81 15.77
CA ASP A 238 -0.59 5.42 17.01
C ASP A 238 0.92 5.71 17.01
N GLY A 239 1.46 6.16 15.88
CA GLY A 239 2.88 6.47 15.69
C GLY A 239 3.75 5.25 15.38
N ARG A 240 3.23 4.03 15.47
CA ARG A 240 3.98 2.78 15.24
C ARG A 240 3.61 2.16 13.90
N ILE A 241 4.57 1.51 13.26
CA ILE A 241 4.30 0.60 12.15
C ILE A 241 3.85 -0.73 12.78
N VAL A 242 2.61 -1.13 12.51
CA VAL A 242 2.01 -2.34 13.09
C VAL A 242 2.14 -3.55 12.18
N GLN A 243 2.31 -3.35 10.88
CA GLN A 243 2.57 -4.40 9.91
C GLN A 243 3.26 -3.80 8.68
N THR A 244 4.14 -4.57 8.05
CA THR A 244 4.68 -4.29 6.72
C THR A 244 4.67 -5.56 5.89
N GLY A 245 4.18 -5.49 4.65
CA GLY A 245 4.08 -6.67 3.76
C GLY A 245 3.62 -6.28 2.36
N SER A 246 3.46 -7.26 1.48
CA SER A 246 2.78 -7.06 0.20
C SER A 246 1.28 -6.76 0.41
N ALA A 247 0.61 -6.26 -0.63
CA ALA A 247 -0.85 -6.14 -0.64
C ALA A 247 -1.55 -7.45 -0.21
N GLU A 248 -1.07 -8.57 -0.74
CA GLU A 248 -1.58 -9.91 -0.44
C GLU A 248 -1.34 -10.31 1.03
N ASP A 249 -0.15 -10.04 1.57
CA ASP A 249 0.17 -10.35 2.97
C ASP A 249 -0.76 -9.62 3.94
N ILE A 250 -1.03 -8.34 3.68
CA ILE A 250 -1.93 -7.53 4.51
C ILE A 250 -3.36 -8.11 4.47
N LEU A 251 -3.83 -8.57 3.31
CA LEU A 251 -5.19 -9.07 3.13
C LEU A 251 -5.40 -10.49 3.70
N VAL A 252 -4.43 -11.39 3.48
CA VAL A 252 -4.54 -12.81 3.84
C VAL A 252 -4.08 -13.06 5.27
N ARG A 253 -3.11 -12.27 5.76
CA ARG A 253 -2.46 -12.46 7.08
C ARG A 253 -2.37 -11.12 7.84
N PRO A 254 -3.50 -10.50 8.21
CA PRO A 254 -3.48 -9.29 9.04
C PRO A 254 -2.83 -9.58 10.39
N ALA A 255 -1.91 -8.71 10.82
CA ALA A 255 -1.11 -8.94 12.03
C ALA A 255 -1.92 -8.80 13.33
N ASN A 256 -3.03 -8.07 13.31
CA ASN A 256 -3.91 -7.86 14.46
C ASN A 256 -5.31 -7.40 14.01
N ASP A 257 -6.24 -7.35 14.96
CA ASP A 257 -7.64 -6.96 14.73
C ASP A 257 -7.79 -5.56 14.13
N TYR A 258 -6.85 -4.64 14.42
CA TYR A 258 -6.88 -3.32 13.80
C TYR A 258 -6.60 -3.40 12.30
N VAL A 259 -5.57 -4.13 11.87
CA VAL A 259 -5.33 -4.34 10.44
C VAL A 259 -6.49 -5.10 9.80
N ALA A 260 -7.02 -6.12 10.47
CA ALA A 260 -8.16 -6.88 9.98
C ALA A 260 -9.42 -6.01 9.80
N SER A 261 -9.70 -5.09 10.73
CA SER A 261 -10.81 -4.13 10.62
C SER A 261 -10.61 -3.13 9.47
N PHE A 262 -9.35 -2.77 9.19
CA PHE A 262 -9.02 -1.82 8.14
C PHE A 262 -9.28 -2.36 6.73
N ILE A 263 -9.19 -3.68 6.57
CA ILE A 263 -9.27 -4.35 5.27
C ILE A 263 -10.65 -4.93 4.94
N GLN A 264 -11.65 -4.68 5.78
CA GLN A 264 -12.98 -5.27 5.63
C GLN A 264 -13.67 -4.85 4.33
N ASP A 265 -13.52 -3.60 3.91
CA ASP A 265 -14.22 -3.04 2.74
C ASP A 265 -13.40 -3.13 1.43
N VAL A 266 -12.32 -3.92 1.42
CA VAL A 266 -11.50 -4.10 0.21
C VAL A 266 -12.11 -5.17 -0.69
N ASP A 267 -12.20 -4.84 -1.97
CA ASP A 267 -12.52 -5.84 -2.99
C ASP A 267 -11.32 -6.77 -3.22
N ARG A 268 -11.28 -7.86 -2.46
CA ARG A 268 -10.24 -8.90 -2.51
C ARG A 268 -10.12 -9.56 -3.87
N SER A 269 -11.20 -9.61 -4.66
CA SER A 269 -11.21 -10.28 -5.97
C SER A 269 -10.28 -9.63 -7.00
N ARG A 270 -9.96 -8.34 -6.79
CA ARG A 270 -9.14 -7.52 -7.69
C ARG A 270 -7.68 -7.43 -7.26
N VAL A 271 -7.37 -7.80 -6.02
CA VAL A 271 -6.04 -7.68 -5.43
C VAL A 271 -5.36 -9.04 -5.30
N LEU A 272 -6.12 -10.07 -4.94
CA LEU A 272 -5.58 -11.40 -4.72
C LEU A 272 -5.38 -12.14 -6.05
N THR A 273 -4.32 -12.94 -6.07
CA THR A 273 -3.94 -13.80 -7.17
C THR A 273 -4.19 -15.27 -6.84
N ALA A 274 -4.16 -16.14 -7.85
CA ALA A 274 -4.29 -17.59 -7.67
C ALA A 274 -3.21 -18.14 -6.74
N GLY A 275 -1.97 -17.64 -6.86
CA GLY A 275 -0.84 -18.03 -6.01
C GLY A 275 -1.03 -17.65 -4.54
N ALA A 276 -1.63 -16.48 -4.26
CA ALA A 276 -1.87 -16.02 -2.90
C ALA A 276 -2.86 -16.90 -2.12
N VAL A 277 -3.82 -17.51 -2.82
CA VAL A 277 -4.90 -18.29 -2.20
C VAL A 277 -4.78 -19.79 -2.41
N MET A 278 -3.88 -20.27 -3.27
CA MET A 278 -3.78 -21.71 -3.55
C MET A 278 -3.47 -22.53 -2.29
N ALA A 279 -4.00 -23.75 -2.26
CA ALA A 279 -3.58 -24.78 -1.33
C ALA A 279 -2.47 -25.63 -1.96
N GLU A 280 -1.70 -26.31 -1.11
CA GLU A 280 -0.73 -27.29 -1.59
C GLU A 280 -1.43 -28.38 -2.39
N VAL A 281 -0.81 -28.85 -3.47
CA VAL A 281 -1.39 -29.90 -4.34
C VAL A 281 -1.82 -31.13 -3.53
N GLY A 282 -1.06 -31.48 -2.48
CA GLY A 282 -1.37 -32.60 -1.60
C GLY A 282 -2.73 -32.52 -0.91
N THR A 283 -3.32 -31.33 -0.75
CA THR A 283 -4.65 -31.19 -0.12
C THR A 283 -5.79 -31.60 -1.05
N VAL A 284 -5.55 -31.64 -2.37
CA VAL A 284 -6.57 -32.01 -3.37
C VAL A 284 -6.36 -33.41 -3.95
N LEU A 285 -5.17 -34.00 -3.78
CA LEU A 285 -4.91 -35.36 -4.21
C LEU A 285 -5.67 -36.37 -3.33
N GLY A 286 -6.27 -37.37 -3.96
CA GLY A 286 -7.15 -38.35 -3.32
C GLY A 286 -8.62 -37.93 -3.26
N MET A 287 -8.96 -36.70 -3.65
CA MET A 287 -10.36 -36.28 -3.77
C MET A 287 -11.08 -37.03 -4.90
N THR A 288 -12.36 -37.33 -4.66
CA THR A 288 -13.28 -37.80 -5.69
C THR A 288 -14.32 -36.69 -5.90
N CYS A 289 -14.36 -36.15 -7.11
CA CYS A 289 -15.31 -35.10 -7.49
C CYS A 289 -16.72 -35.69 -7.70
N GLN A 290 -17.74 -34.83 -7.74
CA GLN A 290 -19.14 -35.28 -7.84
C GLN A 290 -19.44 -36.02 -9.16
N ASP A 291 -18.66 -35.74 -10.21
CA ASP A 291 -18.70 -36.42 -11.50
C ASP A 291 -18.02 -37.80 -11.49
N GLY A 292 -17.46 -38.23 -10.35
CA GLY A 292 -16.75 -39.50 -10.18
C GLY A 292 -15.27 -39.45 -10.54
N THR A 293 -14.74 -38.30 -10.96
CA THR A 293 -13.32 -38.12 -11.29
C THR A 293 -12.46 -38.25 -10.03
N LYS A 294 -11.44 -39.11 -10.07
CA LYS A 294 -10.48 -39.29 -8.98
C LYS A 294 -9.16 -38.59 -9.30
N LEU A 295 -8.69 -37.77 -8.38
CA LEU A 295 -7.45 -37.02 -8.51
C LEU A 295 -6.30 -37.78 -7.81
N GLY A 296 -5.84 -38.89 -8.39
CA GLY A 296 -4.85 -39.77 -7.75
C GLY A 296 -3.42 -39.27 -7.83
N THR A 297 -3.07 -38.61 -8.93
CA THR A 297 -1.72 -38.05 -9.18
C THR A 297 -1.79 -36.60 -9.65
N ALA A 298 -0.67 -35.88 -9.53
CA ALA A 298 -0.56 -34.50 -10.02
C ALA A 298 -0.83 -34.40 -11.54
N ALA A 299 -0.45 -35.42 -12.32
CA ALA A 299 -0.68 -35.47 -13.76
C ALA A 299 -2.17 -35.66 -14.10
N GLU A 300 -2.86 -36.54 -13.38
CA GLU A 300 -4.31 -36.74 -13.52
C GLU A 300 -5.07 -35.49 -13.12
N PHE A 301 -4.68 -34.85 -12.01
CA PHE A 301 -5.27 -33.59 -11.59
C PHE A 301 -5.10 -32.50 -12.62
N ARG A 302 -3.88 -32.30 -13.16
CA ARG A 302 -3.64 -31.30 -14.19
C ARG A 302 -4.47 -31.54 -15.47
N ALA A 303 -4.66 -32.80 -15.85
CA ALA A 303 -5.46 -33.15 -17.03
C ALA A 303 -6.97 -32.98 -16.82
N ALA A 304 -7.45 -33.19 -15.59
CA ALA A 304 -8.85 -33.09 -15.22
C ALA A 304 -9.29 -31.68 -14.82
N ALA A 305 -8.35 -30.80 -14.42
CA ALA A 305 -8.66 -29.46 -13.96
C ALA A 305 -9.40 -28.63 -15.03
N PRO A 306 -10.45 -27.87 -14.66
CA PRO A 306 -11.25 -27.10 -15.61
C PRO A 306 -10.47 -25.94 -16.23
N ALA A 307 -9.41 -25.49 -15.55
CA ALA A 307 -8.45 -24.52 -16.03
C ALA A 307 -7.07 -24.76 -15.39
N THR A 308 -6.01 -24.36 -16.10
CA THR A 308 -4.66 -24.24 -15.56
C THR A 308 -4.24 -22.78 -15.68
N VAL A 309 -3.89 -22.15 -14.56
CA VAL A 309 -3.56 -20.72 -14.46
C VAL A 309 -2.17 -20.51 -13.86
N GLY A 310 -1.61 -19.31 -14.03
CA GLY A 310 -0.35 -18.93 -13.38
C GLY A 310 -0.58 -18.43 -11.95
N THR A 311 0.48 -18.34 -11.15
CA THR A 311 0.40 -17.75 -9.78
C THR A 311 -0.14 -16.32 -9.79
N GLU A 312 0.24 -15.52 -10.79
CA GLU A 312 -0.15 -14.11 -10.90
C GLU A 312 -1.56 -13.89 -11.47
N THR A 313 -2.30 -14.96 -11.79
CA THR A 313 -3.64 -14.84 -12.38
C THR A 313 -4.63 -14.27 -11.34
N PRO A 314 -5.34 -13.17 -11.62
CA PRO A 314 -6.32 -12.58 -10.70
C PRO A 314 -7.46 -13.55 -10.34
N LEU A 315 -7.95 -13.50 -9.09
CA LEU A 315 -9.05 -14.37 -8.65
C LEU A 315 -10.32 -14.24 -9.49
N VAL A 316 -10.58 -13.04 -10.05
CA VAL A 316 -11.76 -12.81 -10.89
C VAL A 316 -11.83 -13.74 -12.10
N GLU A 317 -10.67 -14.17 -12.63
CA GLU A 317 -10.58 -15.08 -13.77
C GLU A 317 -10.87 -16.53 -13.37
N LEU A 318 -10.70 -16.88 -12.08
CA LEU A 318 -10.94 -18.23 -11.57
C LEU A 318 -12.42 -18.55 -11.39
N PHE A 319 -13.27 -17.52 -11.20
CA PHE A 319 -14.70 -17.74 -10.94
C PHE A 319 -15.38 -18.55 -12.02
N SER A 320 -15.11 -18.26 -13.29
CA SER A 320 -15.75 -18.97 -14.40
C SER A 320 -15.37 -20.45 -14.42
N ALA A 321 -14.11 -20.78 -14.07
CA ALA A 321 -13.63 -22.15 -14.03
C ALA A 321 -14.20 -22.90 -12.81
N CYS A 322 -14.14 -22.28 -11.63
CA CYS A 322 -14.69 -22.83 -10.39
C CYS A 322 -16.22 -22.96 -10.40
N SER A 323 -16.95 -22.14 -11.17
CA SER A 323 -18.40 -22.27 -11.30
C SER A 323 -18.83 -23.40 -12.24
N ALA A 324 -17.95 -23.79 -13.16
CA ALA A 324 -18.25 -24.76 -14.20
C ALA A 324 -17.93 -26.20 -13.80
N SER A 325 -17.14 -26.40 -12.75
CA SER A 325 -16.69 -27.73 -12.31
C SER A 325 -16.37 -27.74 -10.81
N ASP A 326 -16.65 -28.88 -10.17
CA ASP A 326 -16.22 -29.16 -8.79
C ASP A 326 -14.75 -29.59 -8.69
N ILE A 327 -14.08 -29.80 -9.83
CA ILE A 327 -12.65 -30.09 -9.88
C ILE A 327 -11.88 -28.79 -9.59
N PRO A 328 -10.91 -28.79 -8.66
CA PRO A 328 -10.13 -27.60 -8.34
C PRO A 328 -9.38 -27.03 -9.56
N VAL A 329 -9.18 -25.71 -9.61
CA VAL A 329 -8.35 -25.07 -10.63
C VAL A 329 -6.88 -25.35 -10.33
N ALA A 330 -6.13 -25.76 -11.35
CA ALA A 330 -4.69 -26.02 -11.22
C ALA A 330 -3.91 -24.71 -11.33
N VAL A 331 -2.99 -24.46 -10.39
CA VAL A 331 -2.10 -23.29 -10.39
C VAL A 331 -0.68 -23.74 -10.70
N THR A 332 -0.02 -23.06 -11.63
CA THR A 332 1.34 -23.35 -12.09
C THR A 332 2.30 -22.22 -11.77
N ASP A 333 3.56 -22.58 -11.53
CA ASP A 333 4.66 -21.63 -11.38
C ASP A 333 5.14 -21.11 -12.75
N GLU A 334 6.14 -20.21 -12.73
CA GLU A 334 6.76 -19.66 -13.94
C GLU A 334 7.41 -20.72 -14.85
N ARG A 335 7.70 -21.92 -14.32
CA ARG A 335 8.29 -23.05 -15.06
C ARG A 335 7.22 -23.95 -15.67
N GLY A 336 5.93 -23.67 -15.41
CA GLY A 336 4.80 -24.48 -15.86
C GLY A 336 4.60 -25.77 -15.05
N GLU A 337 5.27 -25.86 -13.90
CA GLU A 337 5.11 -26.94 -12.92
C GLU A 337 3.93 -26.65 -12.00
N LEU A 338 3.28 -27.70 -11.52
CA LEU A 338 2.11 -27.56 -10.67
C LEU A 338 2.51 -27.05 -9.28
N ALA A 339 2.14 -25.81 -8.97
CA ALA A 339 2.45 -25.14 -7.72
C ALA A 339 1.37 -25.34 -6.65
N GLY A 340 0.11 -25.46 -7.06
CA GLY A 340 -1.00 -25.59 -6.11
C GLY A 340 -2.35 -25.81 -6.78
N ALA A 341 -3.39 -25.77 -5.96
CA ALA A 341 -4.77 -25.91 -6.39
C ALA A 341 -5.69 -24.90 -5.69
N VAL A 342 -6.68 -24.39 -6.40
CA VAL A 342 -7.71 -23.50 -5.85
C VAL A 342 -9.06 -24.20 -5.94
N THR A 343 -9.66 -24.48 -4.78
CA THR A 343 -11.02 -25.06 -4.69
C THR A 343 -12.08 -23.96 -4.67
N ALA A 344 -13.31 -24.27 -5.09
CA ALA A 344 -14.43 -23.34 -5.02
C ALA A 344 -14.71 -22.89 -3.57
N GLU A 345 -14.64 -23.81 -2.60
CA GLU A 345 -14.79 -23.51 -1.18
C GLU A 345 -13.75 -22.51 -0.69
N ARG A 346 -12.48 -22.68 -1.10
CA ARG A 346 -11.39 -21.78 -0.71
C ARG A 346 -11.53 -20.41 -1.37
N LEU A 347 -11.94 -20.38 -2.63
CA LEU A 347 -12.26 -19.14 -3.32
C LEU A 347 -13.38 -18.37 -2.59
N LEU A 348 -14.45 -19.06 -2.19
CA LEU A 348 -15.55 -18.48 -1.44
C LEU A 348 -15.14 -18.05 -0.02
N ALA A 349 -14.34 -18.84 0.69
CA ALA A 349 -13.87 -18.50 2.04
C ALA A 349 -13.03 -17.20 2.04
N VAL A 350 -12.14 -17.05 1.05
CA VAL A 350 -11.31 -15.85 0.91
C VAL A 350 -12.15 -14.59 0.64
N LEU A 351 -13.26 -14.73 -0.08
CA LEU A 351 -14.17 -13.62 -0.39
C LEU A 351 -15.17 -13.35 0.74
N GLY A 352 -15.58 -14.39 1.47
CA GLY A 352 -16.64 -14.34 2.47
C GLY A 352 -16.18 -14.05 3.89
N GLU A 353 -14.93 -14.33 4.25
CA GLU A 353 -14.45 -14.12 5.63
C GLU A 353 -13.65 -12.81 5.81
N PRO A 354 -14.23 -11.79 6.48
CA PRO A 354 -13.46 -10.66 6.97
C PRO A 354 -12.53 -11.12 8.11
N GLY A 355 -11.26 -11.34 7.78
CA GLY A 355 -10.15 -11.24 8.75
C GLY A 355 -9.83 -12.45 9.63
N ARG A 356 -10.20 -13.69 9.27
CA ARG A 356 -9.62 -14.88 9.93
C ARG A 356 -8.40 -15.42 9.17
N PRO A 357 -7.29 -15.73 9.84
CA PRO A 357 -6.14 -16.34 9.19
C PRO A 357 -6.52 -17.72 8.64
N ALA A 358 -6.12 -17.99 7.39
CA ALA A 358 -6.40 -19.21 6.63
C ALA A 358 -6.03 -20.53 7.33
N ALA A 359 -5.26 -20.48 8.43
CA ALA A 359 -4.87 -21.65 9.22
C ALA A 359 -6.02 -22.30 10.01
N GLN A 360 -7.14 -21.62 10.24
CA GLN A 360 -8.28 -22.19 11.00
C GLN A 360 -9.46 -22.64 10.14
N ALA A 361 -9.45 -22.38 8.82
CA ALA A 361 -10.51 -22.82 7.92
C ALA A 361 -10.48 -24.34 7.63
N ALA A 362 -9.47 -25.07 8.13
CA ALA A 362 -9.29 -26.51 7.91
C ALA A 362 -10.11 -27.42 8.85
N ALA A 363 -11.03 -26.87 9.66
CA ALA A 363 -11.84 -27.67 10.56
C ALA A 363 -13.32 -27.27 10.50
N VAL A 364 -14.03 -27.80 9.49
CA VAL A 364 -15.49 -27.90 9.55
C VAL A 364 -15.84 -29.32 10.01
N PRO A 365 -16.61 -29.51 11.09
CA PRO A 365 -17.04 -30.84 11.52
C PRO A 365 -18.08 -31.38 10.53
N SER A 366 -17.90 -32.63 10.11
CA SER A 366 -18.85 -33.36 9.27
C SER A 366 -20.20 -33.51 9.97
N PRO A 367 -21.36 -33.28 9.31
CA PRO A 367 -22.65 -33.63 9.87
C PRO A 367 -22.89 -35.12 9.59
N SER A 368 -22.68 -35.96 10.60
CA SER A 368 -23.16 -37.34 10.58
C SER A 368 -23.70 -37.73 11.95
N GLY A 369 -25.02 -37.93 12.01
CA GLY A 369 -25.76 -38.43 13.17
C GLY A 369 -27.27 -38.33 12.95
N PRO A 370 -28.04 -39.43 13.01
CA PRO A 370 -29.39 -39.50 12.45
C PRO A 370 -30.46 -38.91 13.38
N ALA A 371 -31.61 -38.64 12.75
CA ALA A 371 -32.85 -38.23 13.39
C ALA A 371 -33.28 -39.12 14.57
N SER A 372 -33.71 -38.49 15.66
CA SER A 372 -34.67 -39.05 16.59
C SER A 372 -35.84 -38.08 16.72
N ALA A 373 -36.98 -38.49 16.18
CA ALA A 373 -38.27 -37.95 16.56
C ALA A 373 -38.54 -38.29 18.03
N ASP A 374 -38.98 -37.32 18.81
CA ASP A 374 -39.92 -37.59 19.87
C ASP A 374 -40.81 -36.35 20.10
N GLU A 375 -42.11 -36.60 20.05
CA GLU A 375 -43.18 -35.68 20.37
C GLU A 375 -43.23 -35.48 21.88
N ALA A 376 -43.41 -34.25 22.36
CA ALA A 376 -44.08 -34.01 23.64
C ALA A 376 -44.71 -32.62 23.67
N GLU A 377 -46.01 -32.64 23.90
CA GLU A 377 -46.93 -31.53 24.07
C GLU A 377 -46.54 -30.54 25.17
N GLY A 378 -47.05 -29.32 25.04
CA GLY A 378 -47.71 -28.67 26.17
C GLY A 378 -46.97 -27.53 26.85
N THR A 379 -47.54 -26.35 26.70
CA THR A 379 -48.13 -25.52 27.79
C THR A 379 -47.74 -24.04 27.71
N VAL A 380 -48.80 -23.24 27.78
CA VAL A 380 -48.92 -21.79 27.81
C VAL A 380 -48.51 -21.22 29.18
N ALA A 381 -47.76 -20.11 29.20
CA ALA A 381 -47.81 -19.01 30.19
C ALA A 381 -46.92 -17.88 29.66
N ALA A 382 -47.42 -16.70 29.28
CA ALA A 382 -47.92 -15.60 30.11
C ALA A 382 -46.84 -15.03 31.03
N ASP A 383 -46.22 -13.92 30.61
CA ASP A 383 -45.39 -13.07 31.47
C ASP A 383 -45.97 -11.66 31.52
N ALA A 384 -46.04 -11.18 32.76
CA ALA A 384 -46.15 -9.78 33.19
C ALA A 384 -44.78 -9.33 33.68
#